data_AF-E8R1T0-F1
#
_entry.id   AF-E8R1T0-F1
#
_cell.length_a   1.000
_cell.length_b   1.000
_cell.length_c   1.000
_cell.angle_alpha   90.00
_cell.angle_beta   90.00
_cell.angle_gamma   90.00
#
_symmetry.space_group_name_H-M   'P 1'
#
loop_
_entity.id
_entity.type
_entity.pdbx_description
1 polymer ?
#
loop_
_entity_poly.entity_id
_entity_poly.type
_entity_poly.pdbx_seq_one_letter_code
_entity_poly.pdbx_strand_id
1 'polypeptide(L)'
;MSHVPAEPILTSRRPATPDPERGWVTCAFCGGTGIDPFGIMSELSTCSRCMGHGIVYVRPPHLRCAYCRGTGRHKTYACPVCKGAGVVTRPPGTLLTCPDCRGRGYEAESGMPCRTCKGIGVVTSGRNGRFRKAVHLVPATGSETR
;
A
#
# COMPACT_ATOMS: atom_id res chain seq x y z
N MET A 1 47.27 -15.54 23.32
CA MET A 1 46.32 -15.27 22.23
C MET A 1 44.93 -15.41 22.83
N SER A 2 44.36 -14.30 23.30
CA SER A 2 43.13 -14.31 24.10
C SER A 2 41.91 -14.29 23.18
N HIS A 3 41.08 -15.32 23.27
CA HIS A 3 39.77 -15.38 22.61
C HIS A 3 38.84 -14.31 23.20
N VAL A 4 38.34 -13.41 22.34
CA VAL A 4 37.26 -12.49 22.68
C VAL A 4 35.94 -13.23 22.42
N PRO A 5 35.03 -13.39 23.40
CA PRO A 5 33.70 -13.92 23.13
C PRO A 5 32.85 -12.87 22.42
N ALA A 6 32.11 -13.29 21.38
CA ALA A 6 31.14 -12.45 20.70
C ALA A 6 29.92 -12.23 21.62
N GLU A 7 29.67 -10.97 21.98
CA GLU A 7 28.45 -10.60 22.71
C GLU A 7 27.22 -10.71 21.79
N PRO A 8 26.06 -11.16 22.31
CA PRO A 8 24.82 -11.17 21.55
C PRO A 8 24.33 -9.74 21.33
N ILE A 9 24.26 -9.33 20.06
CA ILE A 9 23.71 -8.03 19.66
C ILE A 9 22.25 -7.99 20.10
N LEU A 10 22.00 -7.22 21.16
CA LEU A 10 20.68 -6.98 21.74
C LEU A 10 19.71 -6.48 20.66
N THR A 11 18.62 -7.23 20.53
CA THR A 11 17.38 -6.96 19.82
C THR A 11 17.05 -5.48 19.61
N SER A 12 17.22 -5.00 18.37
CA SER A 12 16.57 -3.77 17.92
C SER A 12 15.06 -3.99 17.92
N ARG A 13 14.38 -3.37 18.90
CA ARG A 13 12.93 -3.45 19.10
C ARG A 13 12.22 -3.00 17.83
N ARG A 14 11.63 -3.95 17.09
CA ARG A 14 10.66 -3.64 16.05
C ARG A 14 9.52 -2.82 16.67
N PRO A 15 9.20 -1.62 16.16
CA PRO A 15 7.99 -0.91 16.58
C PRO A 15 6.77 -1.80 16.30
N ALA A 16 5.96 -2.05 17.31
CA ALA A 16 4.84 -3.01 17.23
C ALA A 16 3.64 -2.50 16.41
N THR A 17 3.66 -1.26 15.91
CA THR A 17 2.59 -0.70 15.10
C THR A 17 3.15 0.33 14.10
N PRO A 18 2.74 0.29 12.81
CA PRO A 18 3.04 1.37 11.88
C PRO A 18 2.34 2.66 12.33
N ASP A 19 3.16 3.66 12.69
CA ASP A 19 2.73 5.01 13.06
C ASP A 19 2.22 5.74 11.79
N PRO A 20 0.95 6.15 11.73
CA PRO A 20 0.38 6.84 10.56
C PRO A 20 0.94 8.25 10.31
N GLU A 21 1.63 8.86 11.29
CA GLU A 21 2.29 10.17 11.15
C GLU A 21 3.71 10.08 10.62
N ARG A 22 4.37 8.93 10.79
CA ARG A 22 5.67 8.64 10.18
C ARG A 22 5.41 8.00 8.83
N GLY A 23 6.16 8.41 7.82
CA GLY A 23 6.04 7.85 6.47
C GLY A 23 6.41 6.37 6.33
N TRP A 24 6.38 5.55 7.39
CA TRP A 24 6.70 4.14 7.37
C TRP A 24 5.47 3.32 7.72
N VAL A 25 5.08 2.41 6.82
CA VAL A 25 3.96 1.49 7.05
C VAL A 25 4.47 0.05 7.00
N THR A 26 3.73 -0.86 7.65
CA THR A 26 4.00 -2.30 7.51
C THR A 26 3.92 -2.69 6.04
N CYS A 27 4.90 -3.47 5.58
CA CYS A 27 4.92 -3.97 4.21
C CYS A 27 3.76 -4.95 4.03
N ALA A 28 2.66 -4.48 3.44
CA ALA A 28 1.48 -5.30 3.19
C ALA A 28 1.79 -6.52 2.31
N PHE A 29 2.76 -6.40 1.39
CA PHE A 29 3.17 -7.52 0.55
C PHE A 29 3.67 -8.71 1.37
N CYS A 30 4.47 -8.55 2.42
CA CYS A 30 4.90 -9.68 3.26
C CYS A 30 4.16 -9.76 4.60
N GLY A 31 3.21 -8.85 4.87
CA GLY A 31 2.58 -8.74 6.19
C GLY A 31 3.55 -8.33 7.30
N GLY A 32 4.68 -7.72 6.95
CA GLY A 32 5.70 -7.30 7.92
C GLY A 32 6.72 -8.36 8.32
N THR A 33 6.64 -9.59 7.80
CA THR A 33 7.59 -10.66 8.14
C THR A 33 9.01 -10.37 7.65
N GLY A 34 9.12 -9.63 6.54
CA GLY A 34 10.37 -9.45 5.80
C GLY A 34 10.71 -10.65 4.90
N ILE A 35 9.89 -11.69 4.88
CA ILE A 35 10.09 -12.92 4.08
C ILE A 35 9.16 -12.88 2.87
N ASP A 36 9.64 -13.35 1.72
CA ASP A 36 8.83 -13.49 0.51
C ASP A 36 7.69 -14.50 0.78
N PRO A 37 6.43 -14.08 0.67
CA PRO A 37 5.30 -14.92 1.06
C PRO A 37 4.98 -16.04 0.07
N PHE A 38 5.68 -16.08 -1.08
CA PHE A 38 5.44 -17.07 -2.14
C PHE A 38 6.64 -17.99 -2.37
N GLY A 39 7.75 -17.78 -1.67
CA GLY A 39 8.92 -18.65 -1.71
C GLY A 39 9.51 -18.84 -3.10
N ILE A 40 9.38 -17.84 -4.00
CA ILE A 40 9.67 -18.00 -5.43
C ILE A 40 11.10 -18.48 -5.72
N MET A 41 12.08 -18.12 -4.88
CA MET A 41 13.44 -18.65 -4.95
C MET A 41 13.76 -19.67 -3.84
N SER A 42 13.18 -19.49 -2.64
CA SER A 42 13.21 -20.41 -1.49
C SER A 42 12.30 -19.88 -0.37
N GLU A 43 11.95 -20.71 0.61
CA GLU A 43 11.15 -20.31 1.79
C GLU A 43 11.84 -19.24 2.65
N LEU A 44 13.17 -19.12 2.56
CA LEU A 44 13.98 -18.16 3.30
C LEU A 44 14.25 -16.88 2.50
N SER A 45 13.65 -16.75 1.31
CA SER A 45 13.88 -15.59 0.45
C SER A 45 13.40 -14.32 1.13
N THR A 46 14.23 -13.28 1.12
CA THR A 46 13.84 -11.97 1.63
C THR A 46 12.73 -11.39 0.75
N CYS A 47 11.81 -10.67 1.38
CA CYS A 47 10.72 -10.01 0.68
C CYS A 47 11.28 -9.00 -0.31
N SER A 48 11.05 -9.24 -1.60
CA SER A 48 11.53 -8.41 -2.72
C SER A 48 11.11 -6.94 -2.63
N ARG A 49 10.05 -6.64 -1.86
CA ARG A 49 9.55 -5.26 -1.74
C ARG A 49 10.20 -4.45 -0.64
N CYS A 50 10.38 -5.04 0.53
CA CYS A 50 10.92 -4.36 1.72
C CYS A 50 12.34 -4.81 2.04
N MET A 51 12.95 -5.68 1.22
CA MET A 51 14.33 -6.15 1.37
C MET A 51 14.62 -6.77 2.74
N GLY A 52 13.64 -7.45 3.34
CA GLY A 52 13.77 -8.03 4.69
C GLY A 52 13.32 -7.14 5.85
N HIS A 53 13.11 -5.84 5.63
CA HIS A 53 12.82 -4.90 6.74
C HIS A 53 11.42 -5.05 7.35
N GLY A 54 10.46 -5.60 6.62
CA GLY A 54 9.06 -5.70 7.06
C GLY A 54 8.28 -4.38 7.02
N ILE A 55 8.92 -3.26 6.69
CA ILE A 55 8.31 -1.93 6.57
C ILE A 55 8.69 -1.27 5.24
N VAL A 56 7.87 -0.33 4.77
CA VAL A 56 8.11 0.44 3.55
C VAL A 56 7.76 1.91 3.76
N TYR A 57 8.48 2.79 3.06
CA TYR A 57 8.19 4.23 3.11
C TYR A 57 7.04 4.61 2.17
N VAL A 58 6.10 5.43 2.67
CA VAL A 58 4.97 6.01 1.96
C VAL A 58 4.79 7.46 2.42
N ARG A 59 4.57 8.37 1.48
CA ARG A 59 4.29 9.79 1.78
C ARG A 59 2.90 9.96 2.41
N PRO A 60 2.78 10.50 3.63
CA PRO A 60 1.49 10.90 4.22
C PRO A 60 0.91 12.17 3.56
N PRO A 61 -0.41 12.39 3.61
CA PRO A 61 -1.43 11.42 3.99
C PRO A 61 -1.57 10.33 2.92
N HIS A 62 -2.01 9.14 3.31
CA HIS A 62 -2.19 8.00 2.42
C HIS A 62 -3.60 7.42 2.51
N LEU A 63 -4.01 6.72 1.46
CA LEU A 63 -5.29 6.01 1.35
C LEU A 63 -5.02 4.51 1.18
N ARG A 64 -5.94 3.67 1.65
CA ARG A 64 -5.93 2.25 1.31
C ARG A 64 -5.99 2.09 -0.21
N CYS A 65 -5.12 1.27 -0.78
CA CYS A 65 -5.10 1.04 -2.23
C CYS A 65 -6.38 0.32 -2.66
N ALA A 66 -7.22 0.98 -3.47
CA ALA A 66 -8.47 0.40 -3.94
C ALA A 66 -8.26 -0.86 -4.79
N TYR A 67 -7.28 -0.83 -5.71
CA TYR A 67 -6.98 -1.94 -6.62
C TYR A 67 -6.74 -3.29 -5.90
N CYS A 68 -5.85 -3.30 -4.90
CA CYS A 68 -5.53 -4.53 -4.15
C CYS A 68 -6.25 -4.64 -2.81
N ARG A 69 -7.12 -3.67 -2.48
CA ARG A 69 -7.81 -3.56 -1.19
C ARG A 69 -6.85 -3.70 -0.01
N GLY A 70 -5.73 -2.99 -0.03
CA GLY A 70 -4.78 -3.02 1.09
C GLY A 70 -3.85 -4.23 1.18
N THR A 71 -4.06 -5.29 0.40
CA THR A 71 -3.24 -6.52 0.51
C THR A 71 -1.80 -6.35 0.05
N GLY A 72 -1.49 -5.28 -0.69
CA GLY A 72 -0.18 -5.09 -1.30
C GLY A 72 0.14 -6.10 -2.42
N ARG A 73 -0.80 -6.97 -2.80
CA ARG A 73 -0.55 -8.09 -3.72
C ARG A 73 -1.47 -8.04 -4.94
N HIS A 74 -0.98 -8.56 -6.05
CA HIS A 74 -1.78 -8.99 -7.18
C HIS A 74 -1.28 -10.38 -7.60
N LYS A 75 -2.06 -11.42 -7.26
CA LYS A 75 -1.60 -12.82 -7.31
C LYS A 75 -0.32 -12.96 -6.46
N THR A 76 0.73 -13.53 -7.05
CA THR A 76 2.03 -13.76 -6.43
C THR A 76 2.98 -12.57 -6.49
N TYR A 77 2.57 -11.46 -7.12
CA TYR A 77 3.43 -10.29 -7.32
C TYR A 77 3.00 -9.11 -6.45
N ALA A 78 3.94 -8.20 -6.21
CA ALA A 78 3.62 -6.93 -5.58
C ALA A 78 2.55 -6.19 -6.41
N CYS A 79 1.56 -5.61 -5.73
CA CYS A 79 0.49 -4.87 -6.38
C CYS A 79 1.09 -3.79 -7.30
N PRO A 80 0.70 -3.72 -8.58
CA PRO A 80 1.30 -2.79 -9.54
C PRO A 80 1.03 -1.32 -9.20
N VAL A 81 -0.02 -1.04 -8.41
CA VAL A 81 -0.45 0.30 -8.02
C VAL A 81 0.31 0.80 -6.79
N CYS A 82 0.20 0.10 -5.65
CA CYS A 82 0.84 0.51 -4.39
C CYS A 82 2.24 -0.05 -4.17
N LYS A 83 2.74 -0.87 -5.10
CA LYS A 83 4.03 -1.54 -5.02
C LYS A 83 4.18 -2.26 -3.67
N GLY A 84 3.23 -3.09 -3.27
CA GLY A 84 3.36 -3.83 -2.01
C GLY A 84 3.13 -3.08 -0.70
N ALA A 85 2.93 -1.75 -0.73
CA ALA A 85 2.67 -1.00 0.50
C ALA A 85 1.26 -1.19 1.07
N GLY A 86 0.30 -1.64 0.24
CA GLY A 86 -1.12 -1.72 0.62
C GLY A 86 -1.83 -0.36 0.64
N VAL A 87 -1.09 0.73 0.72
CA VAL A 87 -1.59 2.11 0.68
C VAL A 87 -0.96 2.90 -0.48
N VAL A 88 -1.62 3.98 -0.89
CA VAL A 88 -1.15 4.92 -1.90
C VAL A 88 -1.19 6.34 -1.34
N THR A 89 -0.30 7.23 -1.79
CA THR A 89 -0.36 8.65 -1.40
C THR A 89 -1.71 9.23 -1.78
N ARG A 90 -2.33 9.94 -0.83
CA ARG A 90 -3.60 10.63 -1.05
C ARG A 90 -3.38 11.79 -2.02
N PRO A 91 -4.10 11.85 -3.16
CA PRO A 91 -4.05 13.01 -4.03
C PRO A 91 -4.50 14.29 -3.29
N PRO A 92 -3.90 15.46 -3.59
CA PRO A 92 -4.30 16.71 -2.96
C PRO A 92 -5.71 17.14 -3.40
N GLY A 93 -6.41 17.91 -2.57
CA GLY A 93 -7.72 18.48 -2.88
C GLY A 93 -8.92 17.57 -2.56
N THR A 94 -10.09 17.94 -3.08
CA THR A 94 -11.36 17.25 -2.82
C THR A 94 -11.43 15.94 -3.58
N LEU A 95 -11.57 14.84 -2.85
CA LEU A 95 -11.63 13.50 -3.41
C LEU A 95 -13.06 13.11 -3.78
N LEU A 96 -13.17 12.61 -5.00
CA LEU A 96 -14.41 12.17 -5.62
C LEU A 96 -14.27 10.69 -5.96
N THR A 97 -15.33 9.91 -5.73
CA THR A 97 -15.33 8.51 -6.19
C THR A 97 -15.12 8.49 -7.70
N CYS A 98 -14.18 7.68 -8.18
CA CYS A 98 -13.90 7.60 -9.61
C CYS A 98 -15.15 7.09 -10.35
N PRO A 99 -15.72 7.86 -11.30
CA PRO A 99 -16.98 7.51 -11.93
C PRO A 99 -16.89 6.26 -12.82
N ASP A 100 -15.71 6.00 -13.40
CA ASP A 100 -15.53 4.93 -14.38
C ASP A 100 -15.43 3.55 -13.71
N CYS A 101 -14.67 3.46 -12.62
CA CYS A 101 -14.55 2.22 -11.85
C CYS A 101 -15.46 2.16 -10.61
N ARG A 102 -16.21 3.23 -10.32
CA ARG A 102 -17.07 3.39 -9.13
C ARG A 102 -16.32 3.05 -7.83
N GLY A 103 -15.09 3.54 -7.70
CA GLY A 103 -14.26 3.31 -6.51
C GLY A 103 -13.48 1.99 -6.48
N ARG A 104 -13.72 1.03 -7.39
CA ARG A 104 -13.07 -0.28 -7.35
C ARG A 104 -11.55 -0.24 -7.61
N GLY A 105 -11.10 0.72 -8.40
CA GLY A 105 -9.69 0.84 -8.79
C GLY A 105 -9.26 -0.05 -9.95
N TYR A 106 -10.15 -0.84 -10.56
CA TYR A 106 -9.83 -1.65 -11.74
C TYR A 106 -10.95 -1.60 -12.79
N GLU A 107 -10.59 -1.91 -14.03
CA GLU A 107 -11.51 -2.10 -15.16
C GLU A 107 -12.18 -3.48 -15.05
N ALA A 108 -13.50 -3.54 -15.25
CA ALA A 108 -14.26 -4.78 -15.04
C ALA A 108 -13.88 -5.91 -16.01
N GLU A 109 -13.57 -5.56 -17.26
CA GLU A 109 -13.26 -6.53 -18.31
C GLU A 109 -11.83 -7.07 -18.21
N SER A 110 -10.85 -6.18 -18.05
CA SER A 110 -9.43 -6.54 -18.07
C SER A 110 -8.87 -6.90 -16.70
N GLY A 111 -9.52 -6.45 -15.61
CA GLY A 111 -8.98 -6.51 -14.26
C GLY A 111 -7.76 -5.62 -14.04
N MET A 112 -7.34 -4.83 -15.04
CA MET A 112 -6.20 -3.93 -14.95
C MET A 112 -6.53 -2.68 -14.11
N PRO A 113 -5.52 -1.97 -13.57
CA PRO A 113 -5.74 -0.72 -12.87
C PRO A 113 -6.56 0.26 -13.71
N CYS A 114 -7.61 0.84 -13.12
CA CYS A 114 -8.49 1.76 -13.82
C CYS A 114 -7.69 2.92 -14.41
N ARG A 115 -7.80 3.15 -15.72
CA ARG A 115 -7.00 4.17 -16.43
C ARG A 115 -7.27 5.59 -15.95
N THR A 116 -8.46 5.86 -15.44
CA THR A 116 -8.89 7.19 -14.97
C THR A 116 -8.32 7.53 -13.59
N CYS A 117 -8.47 6.64 -12.61
CA CYS A 117 -7.96 6.88 -11.25
C CYS A 117 -6.62 6.20 -10.96
N LYS A 118 -6.02 5.53 -11.95
CA LYS A 118 -4.77 4.76 -11.84
C LYS A 118 -4.79 3.71 -10.72
N GLY A 119 -5.98 3.18 -10.45
CA GLY A 119 -6.24 2.22 -9.39
C GLY A 119 -6.32 2.74 -7.96
N ILE A 120 -6.35 4.06 -7.78
CA ILE A 120 -6.55 4.72 -6.48
C ILE A 120 -8.03 4.62 -6.03
N GLY A 121 -8.97 4.54 -6.98
CA GLY A 121 -10.42 4.51 -6.71
C GLY A 121 -11.06 5.89 -6.59
N VAL A 122 -10.27 6.95 -6.47
CA VAL A 122 -10.74 8.34 -6.40
C VAL A 122 -10.03 9.23 -7.42
N VAL A 123 -10.67 10.36 -7.74
CA VAL A 123 -10.12 11.45 -8.56
C VAL A 123 -10.30 12.77 -7.81
N THR A 124 -9.56 13.81 -8.20
CA THR A 124 -9.63 15.13 -7.57
C THR A 124 -10.56 16.07 -8.36
N SER A 125 -11.39 16.84 -7.67
CA SER A 125 -12.21 17.88 -8.32
C SER A 125 -11.33 19.08 -8.67
N GLY A 126 -10.78 19.13 -9.89
CA GLY A 126 -10.00 20.30 -10.34
C GLY A 126 -9.18 20.13 -11.61
N ARG A 127 -9.57 20.89 -12.65
CA ARG A 127 -8.89 21.20 -13.94
C ARG A 127 -8.82 20.06 -14.97
N ASN A 128 -9.79 20.08 -15.89
CA ASN A 128 -9.80 19.42 -17.21
C ASN A 128 -10.00 17.90 -17.28
N GLY A 129 -11.05 17.39 -16.64
CA GLY A 129 -11.59 16.05 -16.93
C GLY A 129 -13.09 16.14 -17.18
N ARG A 130 -13.53 15.76 -18.37
CA ARG A 130 -14.92 15.79 -18.86
C ARG A 130 -15.78 14.75 -18.12
N PHE A 131 -16.07 14.96 -16.83
CA PHE A 131 -16.86 14.01 -16.03
C PHE A 131 -18.36 14.30 -16.16
N ARG A 132 -19.07 13.47 -16.95
CA ARG A 132 -20.51 13.61 -17.26
C ARG A 132 -21.48 12.86 -16.32
N LYS A 133 -21.05 12.39 -15.15
CA LYS A 133 -21.96 11.65 -14.25
C LYS A 133 -21.82 12.01 -12.78
N ALA A 134 -22.95 11.88 -12.08
CA ALA A 134 -23.18 12.14 -10.67
C ALA A 134 -22.01 11.63 -9.82
N VAL A 135 -21.37 12.58 -9.14
CA VAL A 135 -20.16 12.34 -8.38
C VAL A 135 -20.54 12.19 -6.91
N HIS A 136 -20.25 11.03 -6.33
CA HIS A 136 -20.30 10.88 -4.88
C HIS A 136 -19.00 11.39 -4.28
N LEU A 137 -19.09 12.50 -3.54
CA LEU A 137 -18.05 12.97 -2.64
C LEU A 137 -17.67 11.81 -1.70
N VAL A 138 -16.38 11.51 -1.60
CA VAL A 138 -15.90 10.59 -0.58
C VAL A 138 -15.80 11.41 0.71
N PRO A 139 -16.58 11.13 1.76
CA PRO A 139 -16.38 11.79 3.04
C PRO A 139 -14.96 11.53 3.51
N ALA A 140 -14.33 12.53 4.13
CA ALA A 140 -13.05 12.37 4.78
C ALA A 140 -13.24 11.45 5.99
N THR A 141 -13.32 10.14 5.78
CA THR A 141 -13.48 9.19 6.88
C THR A 141 -12.14 9.08 7.60
N GLY A 142 -12.03 9.85 8.67
CA GLY A 142 -11.28 9.43 9.84
C GLY A 142 -11.79 8.07 10.31
N SER A 143 -10.87 7.26 10.80
CA SER A 143 -11.10 5.97 11.43
C SER A 143 -12.11 6.06 12.56
N GLU A 144 -13.21 5.32 12.48
CA GLU A 144 -14.05 5.02 13.63
C GLU A 144 -13.98 3.51 13.92
N THR A 145 -13.47 3.24 15.12
CA THR A 145 -13.22 1.97 15.78
C THR A 145 -14.50 1.20 16.09
N ARG A 146 -14.44 -0.13 15.99
CA ARG A 146 -15.15 -1.03 16.90
C ARG A 146 -14.31 -2.28 17.16
#